data_AF-A0A258KEK6-F1
#
_entry.id   AF-A0A258KEK6-F1
#
_cell.length_a   1.000
_cell.length_b   1.000
_cell.length_c   1.000
_cell.angle_alpha   90.00
_cell.angle_beta   90.00
_cell.angle_gamma   90.00
#
_symmetry.space_group_name_H-M   'P 1'
#
loop_
_entity.id
_entity.type
_entity.pdbx_description
1 polymer ?
#
loop_
_entity_poly.entity_id
_entity_poly.type
_entity_poly.pdbx_seq_one_letter_code
_entity_poly.pdbx_strand_id
1 'polypeptide(L)'
;MSRPAILFVCDAGPDVGGGHVMRSLTLAQALTAAGATCAFLARPAVETVLDTFAPETARTVATEPFDAVVFDHYGLSAPDHRALAKGRPTLVIDDLANRPLEADLVLDSGPSRQAQDHAGLTPPGAALLLGPNHAPVRLAFAALREAALDRRAAGGPVRRILVSLGL
;
A
#
# COMPACT_ATOMS: atom_id res chain seq x y z
N MET A 1 25.86 -1.65 8.07
CA MET A 1 24.54 -2.29 8.28
C MET A 1 23.97 -2.59 6.91
N SER A 2 23.45 -3.80 6.66
CA SER A 2 22.84 -4.17 5.38
C SER A 2 21.57 -3.35 5.15
N ARG A 3 21.26 -3.04 3.89
CA ARG A 3 19.99 -2.41 3.51
C ARG A 3 18.89 -3.49 3.59
N PRO A 4 17.79 -3.28 4.34
CA PRO A 4 16.70 -4.24 4.39
C PRO A 4 16.07 -4.43 3.01
N ALA A 5 15.86 -5.68 2.59
CA ALA A 5 15.16 -6.03 1.36
C ALA A 5 13.67 -6.34 1.64
N ILE A 6 12.76 -5.63 0.97
CA ILE A 6 11.32 -5.72 1.21
C ILE A 6 10.60 -6.16 -0.06
N LEU A 7 9.81 -7.23 0.04
CA LEU A 7 8.96 -7.72 -1.05
C LEU A 7 7.56 -7.13 -0.95
N PHE A 8 7.04 -6.59 -2.04
CA PHE A 8 5.64 -6.17 -2.17
C PHE A 8 4.85 -7.24 -2.93
N VAL A 9 3.78 -7.73 -2.30
CA VAL A 9 2.81 -8.67 -2.87
C VAL A 9 1.48 -7.94 -2.97
N CYS A 10 1.27 -7.26 -4.10
CA CYS A 10 0.07 -6.48 -4.35
C CYS A 10 -0.78 -7.08 -5.49
N ASP A 11 -2.06 -6.71 -5.53
CA ASP A 11 -2.95 -7.07 -6.62
C ASP A 11 -3.09 -5.97 -7.68
N ALA A 12 -3.53 -6.36 -8.87
CA ALA A 12 -3.97 -5.44 -9.90
C ALA A 12 -4.82 -6.19 -10.93
N GLY A 13 -5.70 -5.50 -11.63
CA GLY A 13 -6.43 -6.06 -12.76
C GLY A 13 -7.74 -5.34 -13.04
N PRO A 14 -8.49 -5.73 -14.08
CA PRO A 14 -9.73 -5.07 -14.46
C PRO A 14 -10.80 -5.03 -13.35
N ASP A 15 -10.85 -6.07 -12.50
CA ASP A 15 -11.86 -6.20 -11.44
C ASP A 15 -11.48 -5.44 -10.15
N VAL A 16 -10.20 -5.17 -9.94
CA VAL A 16 -9.66 -4.60 -8.69
C VAL A 16 -9.09 -3.18 -8.90
N GLY A 17 -8.76 -2.84 -10.14
CA GLY A 17 -8.05 -1.63 -10.52
C GLY A 17 -6.55 -1.72 -10.27
N GLY A 18 -5.85 -0.57 -10.35
CA GLY A 18 -4.42 -0.45 -10.01
C GLY A 18 -4.14 0.26 -8.68
N GLY A 19 -5.17 0.54 -7.88
CA GLY A 19 -5.04 1.27 -6.62
C GLY A 19 -4.00 0.68 -5.67
N HIS A 20 -3.98 -0.66 -5.54
CA HIS A 20 -3.00 -1.40 -4.73
C HIS A 20 -1.55 -1.12 -5.15
N VAL A 21 -1.25 -1.25 -6.45
CA VAL A 21 0.09 -0.94 -6.98
C VAL A 21 0.46 0.52 -6.71
N MET A 22 -0.48 1.46 -6.91
CA MET A 22 -0.19 2.88 -6.78
C MET A 22 0.11 3.30 -5.33
N ARG A 23 -0.61 2.74 -4.35
CA ARG A 23 -0.35 3.00 -2.92
C ARG A 23 0.87 2.25 -2.41
N SER A 24 1.08 1.02 -2.87
CA SER A 24 2.28 0.23 -2.59
C SER A 24 3.55 0.91 -3.13
N LEU A 25 3.51 1.49 -4.34
CA LEU A 25 4.62 2.28 -4.89
C LEU A 25 4.96 3.49 -4.01
N THR A 26 3.95 4.16 -3.47
CA THR A 26 4.14 5.32 -2.59
C THR A 26 4.87 4.89 -1.31
N LEU A 27 4.46 3.78 -0.72
CA LEU A 27 5.13 3.21 0.45
C LEU A 27 6.54 2.71 0.12
N ALA A 28 6.73 2.01 -1.00
CA ALA A 28 8.04 1.53 -1.45
C ALA A 28 9.04 2.69 -1.67
N GLN A 29 8.58 3.81 -2.22
CA GLN A 29 9.40 5.02 -2.38
C GLN A 29 9.83 5.59 -1.02
N ALA A 30 8.92 5.66 -0.04
CA ALA A 30 9.25 6.11 1.31
C ALA A 30 10.25 5.19 2.00
N LEU A 31 10.08 3.86 1.88
CA LEU A 31 11.01 2.86 2.43
C LEU A 31 12.38 2.91 1.73
N THR A 32 12.41 3.10 0.41
CA THR A 32 13.65 3.28 -0.36
C THR A 32 14.39 4.55 0.10
N ALA A 33 13.67 5.65 0.31
CA ALA A 33 14.26 6.88 0.86
C ALA A 33 14.80 6.68 2.29
N ALA A 34 14.21 5.77 3.07
CA ALA A 34 14.69 5.35 4.39
C ALA A 34 15.85 4.31 4.32
N GLY A 35 16.28 3.91 3.12
CA GLY A 35 17.45 3.05 2.91
C GLY A 35 17.16 1.57 2.65
N ALA A 36 15.90 1.17 2.50
CA ALA A 36 15.54 -0.18 2.09
C ALA A 36 15.74 -0.40 0.57
N THR A 37 15.82 -1.65 0.16
CA THR A 37 15.58 -2.06 -1.23
C THR A 37 14.20 -2.67 -1.34
N CYS A 38 13.46 -2.34 -2.40
CA CYS A 38 12.09 -2.81 -2.59
C CYS A 38 11.96 -3.50 -3.95
N ALA A 39 11.25 -4.61 -3.99
CA ALA A 39 10.87 -5.29 -5.23
C ALA A 39 9.41 -5.72 -5.15
N PHE A 40 8.75 -5.80 -6.31
CA PHE A 40 7.36 -6.25 -6.44
C PHE A 40 7.33 -7.67 -6.99
N LEU A 41 6.46 -8.51 -6.43
CA LEU A 41 6.19 -9.84 -6.96
C LEU A 41 5.58 -9.70 -8.37
N ALA A 42 6.27 -10.24 -9.37
CA ALA A 42 5.89 -10.15 -10.76
C ALA A 42 4.61 -10.95 -11.00
N ARG A 43 3.54 -10.25 -11.39
CA ARG A 43 2.29 -10.80 -11.91
C ARG A 43 1.86 -9.95 -13.11
N PRO A 44 1.31 -10.53 -14.19
CA PRO A 44 1.07 -9.80 -15.45
C PRO A 44 0.30 -8.49 -15.29
N ALA A 45 -0.75 -8.47 -14.47
CA ALA A 45 -1.54 -7.27 -14.23
C ALA A 45 -0.80 -6.22 -13.38
N VAL A 46 0.01 -6.65 -12.41
CA VAL A 46 0.88 -5.76 -11.62
C VAL A 46 1.94 -5.14 -12.51
N GLU A 47 2.58 -5.94 -13.36
CA GLU A 47 3.59 -5.49 -14.32
C GLU A 47 3.03 -4.45 -15.28
N THR A 48 1.81 -4.65 -15.79
CA THR A 48 1.13 -3.68 -16.67
C THR A 48 0.99 -2.29 -16.01
N VAL A 49 0.63 -2.26 -14.72
CA VAL A 49 0.54 -0.99 -13.97
C VAL A 49 1.94 -0.42 -13.70
N LEU A 50 2.91 -1.24 -13.33
CA LEU A 50 4.29 -0.79 -13.11
C LEU A 50 4.93 -0.22 -14.38
N ASP A 51 4.76 -0.86 -15.54
CA ASP A 51 5.29 -0.39 -16.83
C ASP A 51 4.78 1.02 -17.18
N THR A 52 3.53 1.30 -16.82
CA THR A 52 2.89 2.58 -17.09
C THR A 52 3.33 3.66 -16.09
N PHE A 53 3.40 3.35 -14.79
CA PHE A 53 3.52 4.36 -13.73
C PHE A 53 4.87 4.40 -13.02
N ALA A 54 5.67 3.35 -13.10
CA ALA A 54 6.97 3.22 -12.45
C ALA A 54 7.84 2.14 -13.15
N PRO A 55 8.22 2.34 -14.42
CA PRO A 55 8.90 1.31 -15.22
C PRO A 55 10.22 0.83 -14.61
N GLU A 56 10.89 1.69 -13.83
CA GLU A 56 12.15 1.41 -13.14
C GLU A 56 12.01 0.57 -11.86
N THR A 57 10.77 0.28 -11.42
CA THR A 57 10.55 -0.50 -10.19
C THR A 57 11.05 -1.94 -10.37
N ALA A 58 11.84 -2.41 -9.40
CA ALA A 58 12.35 -3.78 -9.42
C ALA A 58 11.21 -4.80 -9.31
N ARG A 59 11.28 -5.83 -10.14
CA ARG A 59 10.31 -6.92 -10.24
C ARG A 59 11.02 -8.24 -9.98
N THR A 60 10.33 -9.20 -9.38
CA THR A 60 10.91 -10.52 -9.09
C THR A 60 9.84 -11.61 -9.12
N VAL A 61 10.21 -12.80 -9.55
CA VAL A 61 9.41 -14.02 -9.35
C VAL A 61 9.79 -14.76 -8.05
N ALA A 62 10.95 -14.42 -7.48
CA ALA A 62 11.43 -15.02 -6.24
C ALA A 62 10.79 -14.35 -5.02
N THR A 63 10.40 -15.15 -4.03
CA THR A 63 9.89 -14.67 -2.74
C THR A 63 10.97 -14.60 -1.66
N GLU A 64 12.21 -14.97 -1.99
CA GLU A 64 13.40 -14.98 -1.14
C GLU A 64 14.66 -14.62 -1.96
N PRO A 65 15.72 -14.08 -1.32
CA PRO A 65 15.78 -13.65 0.08
C PRO A 65 15.23 -12.22 0.24
N PHE A 66 14.21 -12.06 1.06
CA PHE A 66 13.70 -10.75 1.50
C PHE A 66 13.60 -10.79 3.02
N ASP A 67 13.88 -9.67 3.67
CA ASP A 67 13.85 -9.51 5.12
C ASP A 67 12.44 -9.26 5.65
N ALA A 68 11.55 -8.68 4.84
CA ALA A 68 10.16 -8.42 5.19
C ALA A 68 9.23 -8.49 3.96
N VAL A 69 7.93 -8.63 4.20
CA VAL A 69 6.89 -8.71 3.16
C VAL A 69 5.77 -7.71 3.42
N VAL A 70 5.38 -6.95 2.40
CA VAL A 70 4.21 -6.07 2.39
C VAL A 70 3.13 -6.72 1.53
N PHE A 71 1.95 -6.93 2.08
CA PHE A 71 0.78 -7.44 1.36
C PHE A 71 -0.22 -6.32 1.09
N ASP A 72 -0.72 -6.25 -0.13
CA ASP A 72 -1.74 -5.29 -0.55
C ASP A 72 -2.70 -5.94 -1.55
N HIS A 73 -3.51 -6.86 -1.04
CA HIS A 73 -4.33 -7.76 -1.86
C HIS A 73 -5.55 -8.25 -1.07
N TYR A 74 -6.74 -7.95 -1.57
CA TYR A 74 -7.99 -8.36 -0.92
C TYR A 74 -8.22 -9.87 -0.83
N GLY A 75 -7.62 -10.63 -1.75
CA GLY A 75 -7.75 -12.08 -1.81
C GLY A 75 -6.85 -12.85 -0.85
N LEU A 76 -5.84 -12.22 -0.25
CA LEU A 76 -4.89 -12.91 0.64
C LEU A 76 -5.32 -12.86 2.09
N SER A 77 -5.29 -14.00 2.75
CA SER A 77 -5.70 -14.18 4.15
C SER A 77 -4.55 -14.75 5.00
N ALA A 78 -4.78 -14.91 6.30
CA ALA A 78 -3.78 -15.40 7.25
C ALA A 78 -2.99 -16.65 6.79
N PRO A 79 -3.60 -17.71 6.22
CA PRO A 79 -2.85 -18.82 5.62
C PRO A 79 -1.88 -18.40 4.52
N ASP A 80 -2.29 -17.52 3.61
CA ASP A 80 -1.47 -17.05 2.50
C ASP A 80 -0.30 -16.20 2.98
N HIS A 81 -0.59 -15.28 3.91
CA HIS A 81 0.40 -14.43 4.56
C HIS A 81 1.47 -15.29 5.26
N ARG A 82 1.08 -16.31 6.03
CA ARG A 82 2.04 -17.23 6.67
C ARG A 82 2.88 -17.98 5.65
N ALA A 83 2.26 -18.51 4.59
CA ALA A 83 2.94 -19.29 3.57
C ALA A 83 3.98 -18.46 2.80
N LEU A 84 3.64 -17.20 2.49
CA LEU A 84 4.52 -16.30 1.75
C LEU A 84 5.56 -15.66 2.66
N ALA A 85 5.20 -15.21 3.87
CA ALA A 85 6.13 -14.52 4.78
C ALA A 85 7.06 -15.48 5.51
N LYS A 86 6.68 -16.74 5.75
CA LYS A 86 7.52 -17.75 6.43
C LYS A 86 8.18 -17.24 7.73
N GLY A 87 7.43 -16.47 8.52
CA GLY A 87 7.89 -15.90 9.81
C GLY A 87 8.73 -14.63 9.71
N ARG A 88 8.91 -14.06 8.52
CA ARG A 88 9.51 -12.73 8.34
C ARG A 88 8.54 -11.63 8.76
N PRO A 89 9.03 -10.45 9.20
CA PRO A 89 8.21 -9.28 9.45
C PRO A 89 7.24 -8.96 8.31
N THR A 90 6.01 -8.62 8.67
CA THR A 90 4.90 -8.42 7.75
C THR A 90 4.15 -7.12 8.00
N LEU A 91 3.82 -6.45 6.90
CA LEU A 91 2.84 -5.37 6.88
C LEU A 91 1.71 -5.77 5.93
N VAL A 92 0.46 -5.68 6.38
CA VAL A 92 -0.72 -5.85 5.52
C VAL A 92 -1.41 -4.50 5.37
N ILE A 93 -1.59 -4.04 4.13
CA ILE A 93 -2.48 -2.93 3.82
C ILE A 93 -3.87 -3.51 3.61
N ASP A 94 -4.80 -3.15 4.49
CA ASP A 94 -6.17 -3.64 4.47
C ASP A 94 -7.15 -2.50 4.72
N ASP A 95 -8.22 -2.44 3.93
CA ASP A 95 -9.31 -1.47 4.12
C ASP A 95 -10.68 -2.17 4.16
N LEU A 96 -10.68 -3.50 4.29
CA LEU A 96 -11.90 -4.30 4.34
C LEU A 96 -12.26 -4.73 5.76
N ALA A 97 -11.27 -5.09 6.58
CA ALA A 97 -11.44 -5.62 7.94
C ALA A 97 -12.50 -6.75 8.00
N ASN A 98 -12.42 -7.69 7.05
CA ASN A 98 -13.45 -8.73 6.85
C ASN A 98 -12.91 -10.17 6.81
N ARG A 99 -11.60 -10.35 7.01
CA ARG A 99 -10.93 -11.65 6.94
C ARG A 99 -9.76 -11.70 7.92
N PRO A 100 -9.37 -12.90 8.39
CA PRO A 100 -8.20 -13.03 9.24
C PRO A 100 -6.94 -12.70 8.45
N LEU A 101 -6.06 -11.91 9.07
CA LEU A 101 -4.75 -11.52 8.57
C LEU A 101 -3.66 -12.17 9.45
N GLU A 102 -2.48 -12.39 8.89
CA GLU A 102 -1.27 -12.69 9.66
C GLU A 102 -0.32 -11.53 9.39
N ALA A 103 -0.20 -10.63 10.35
CA ALA A 103 0.48 -9.36 10.17
C ALA A 103 1.10 -8.90 11.49
N ASP A 104 2.34 -8.43 11.44
CA ASP A 104 2.96 -7.69 12.55
C ASP A 104 2.43 -6.24 12.58
N LEU A 105 2.17 -5.69 11.39
CA LEU A 105 1.60 -4.37 11.19
C LEU A 105 0.38 -4.45 10.26
N VAL A 106 -0.70 -3.75 10.61
CA VAL A 106 -1.84 -3.52 9.71
C VAL A 106 -1.96 -2.03 9.45
N LEU A 107 -1.97 -1.64 8.17
CA LEU A 107 -2.22 -0.28 7.73
C LEU A 107 -3.61 -0.22 7.10
N ASP A 108 -4.49 0.53 7.75
CA ASP A 108 -5.87 0.73 7.29
C ASP A 108 -6.22 2.21 7.35
N SER A 109 -6.24 2.83 6.19
CA SER A 109 -6.43 4.28 6.06
C SER A 109 -7.91 4.71 6.04
N GLY A 110 -8.84 3.79 6.33
CA GLY A 110 -10.26 4.08 6.39
C GLY A 110 -10.56 5.25 7.34
N PRO A 111 -11.27 6.31 6.91
CA PRO A 111 -11.42 7.54 7.71
C PRO A 111 -12.15 7.32 9.04
N SER A 112 -13.00 6.29 9.10
CA SER A 112 -13.75 5.90 10.29
C SER A 112 -13.21 4.62 10.94
N ARG A 113 -12.03 4.15 10.53
CA ARG A 113 -11.52 2.84 10.97
C ARG A 113 -11.13 2.87 12.45
N GLN A 114 -11.56 1.85 13.19
CA GLN A 114 -11.31 1.69 14.61
C GLN A 114 -10.69 0.33 14.92
N ALA A 115 -10.00 0.21 16.06
CA ALA A 115 -9.31 -1.02 16.44
C ALA A 115 -10.27 -2.21 16.57
N GLN A 116 -11.52 -1.98 16.98
CA GLN A 116 -12.52 -3.06 17.09
C GLN A 116 -12.89 -3.68 15.75
N ASP A 117 -12.70 -2.97 14.62
CA ASP A 117 -13.02 -3.51 13.30
C ASP A 117 -12.07 -4.66 12.95
N HIS A 118 -10.87 -4.66 13.52
CA HIS A 118 -9.85 -5.71 13.36
C HIS A 118 -9.84 -6.72 14.52
N ALA A 119 -10.79 -6.61 15.47
CA ALA A 119 -10.85 -7.49 16.63
C ALA A 119 -11.11 -8.95 16.21
N GLY A 120 -10.21 -9.86 16.60
CA GLY A 120 -10.27 -11.27 16.21
C GLY A 120 -9.89 -11.55 14.74
N LEU A 121 -9.54 -10.52 13.96
CA LEU A 121 -9.08 -10.65 12.58
C LEU A 121 -7.56 -10.53 12.45
N THR A 122 -6.85 -10.22 13.53
CA THR A 122 -5.39 -10.02 13.53
C THR A 122 -4.73 -10.80 14.67
N PRO A 123 -3.43 -11.17 14.56
CA PRO A 123 -2.73 -11.84 15.65
C PRO A 123 -2.64 -10.98 16.91
N PRO A 124 -2.57 -11.59 18.11
CA PRO A 124 -2.29 -10.85 19.33
C PRO A 124 -0.95 -10.10 19.21
N GLY A 125 -0.97 -8.79 19.41
CA GLY A 125 0.22 -7.93 19.32
C GLY A 125 0.47 -7.28 17.97
N ALA A 126 -0.37 -7.53 16.95
CA ALA A 126 -0.33 -6.77 15.71
C ALA A 126 -0.52 -5.27 15.98
N ALA A 127 0.39 -4.44 15.48
CA ALA A 127 0.28 -3.00 15.60
C ALA A 127 -0.63 -2.44 14.49
N LEU A 128 -1.64 -1.66 14.89
CA LEU A 128 -2.65 -1.12 13.99
C LEU A 128 -2.37 0.36 13.69
N LEU A 129 -2.15 0.67 12.41
CA LEU A 129 -1.95 2.01 11.86
C LEU A 129 -3.25 2.45 11.18
N LEU A 130 -4.15 3.05 11.97
CA LEU A 130 -5.54 3.28 11.57
C LEU A 130 -5.85 4.75 11.29
N GLY A 131 -6.60 4.99 10.21
CA GLY A 131 -7.12 6.31 9.86
C GLY A 131 -6.24 7.08 8.87
N PRO A 132 -6.70 8.27 8.47
CA PRO A 132 -6.17 8.99 7.30
C PRO A 132 -4.73 9.49 7.50
N ASN A 133 -4.26 9.59 8.75
CA ASN A 133 -2.89 9.98 9.07
C ASN A 133 -1.85 8.93 8.64
N HIS A 134 -2.28 7.69 8.35
CA HIS A 134 -1.43 6.61 7.87
C HIS A 134 -1.58 6.38 6.36
N ALA A 135 -2.34 7.22 5.65
CA ALA A 135 -2.58 7.06 4.22
C ALA A 135 -1.29 7.22 3.40
N PRO A 136 -0.91 6.23 2.58
CA PRO A 136 0.19 6.38 1.63
C PRO A 136 -0.23 7.35 0.51
N VAL A 137 0.14 8.62 0.67
CA VAL A 137 -0.15 9.69 -0.29
C VAL A 137 1.14 10.12 -1.00
N ARG A 138 1.11 10.19 -2.34
CA ARG A 138 2.27 10.61 -3.13
C ARG A 138 2.75 12.01 -2.71
N LEU A 139 4.07 12.20 -2.62
CA LEU A 139 4.70 13.46 -2.22
C LEU A 139 4.25 14.68 -3.05
N ALA A 140 3.89 14.47 -4.32
CA ALA A 140 3.35 15.52 -5.17
C ALA A 140 2.08 16.18 -4.61
N PHE A 141 1.21 15.43 -3.91
CA PHE A 141 0.03 16.01 -3.27
C PHE A 141 0.41 16.90 -2.08
N ALA A 142 1.40 16.48 -1.28
CA ALA A 142 1.91 17.27 -0.18
C ALA A 142 2.56 18.56 -0.70
N ALA A 143 3.37 18.48 -1.77
CA ALA A 143 4.01 19.64 -2.39
C ALA A 143 3.01 20.67 -2.94
N LEU A 144 1.83 20.23 -3.37
CA LEU A 144 0.77 21.10 -3.91
C LEU A 144 -0.26 21.55 -2.86
N ARG A 145 -0.11 21.13 -1.60
CA ARG A 145 -1.14 21.30 -0.56
C ARG A 145 -1.46 22.77 -0.28
N GLU A 146 -0.45 23.58 -0.01
CA GLU A 146 -0.61 25.01 0.34
C GLU A 146 -1.24 25.79 -0.82
N ALA A 147 -0.70 25.64 -2.03
CA ALA A 147 -1.27 26.28 -3.22
C ALA A 147 -2.72 25.87 -3.50
N ALA A 148 -3.10 24.62 -3.15
CA ALA A 148 -4.48 24.16 -3.26
C ALA A 148 -5.40 24.78 -2.18
N LEU A 149 -4.88 25.04 -0.97
CA LEU A 149 -5.60 25.73 0.09
C LEU A 149 -5.83 27.20 -0.24
N ASP A 150 -4.79 27.91 -0.67
CA ASP A 150 -4.86 29.33 -1.04
C ASP A 150 -5.92 29.57 -2.12
N ARG A 151 -5.95 28.68 -3.13
CA ARG A 151 -6.95 28.74 -4.20
C ARG A 151 -8.37 28.54 -3.69
N ARG A 152 -8.58 27.66 -2.70
CA ARG A 152 -9.91 27.45 -2.09
C ARG A 152 -10.31 28.66 -1.24
N ALA A 153 -9.37 29.23 -0.50
CA ALA A 153 -9.59 30.41 0.33
C ALA A 153 -9.90 31.67 -0.49
N ALA A 154 -9.26 31.83 -1.65
CA ALA A 154 -9.51 32.94 -2.57
C ALA A 154 -10.94 32.95 -3.15
N GLY A 155 -11.66 31.83 -3.10
CA GLY A 155 -13.04 31.72 -3.57
C GLY A 155 -13.19 31.80 -5.10
N GLY A 156 -14.44 32.00 -5.56
CA GLY A 156 -14.79 32.11 -6.97
C GLY A 156 -15.51 30.88 -7.54
N PRO A 157 -16.13 31.00 -8.73
CA PRO A 157 -16.90 29.91 -9.32
C PRO A 157 -16.01 28.77 -9.79
N VAL A 158 -16.48 27.53 -9.61
CA VAL A 158 -15.84 26.35 -10.20
C VAL A 158 -15.96 26.43 -11.73
N ARG A 159 -14.82 26.54 -12.41
CA ARG A 159 -14.77 26.68 -13.89
C ARG A 159 -14.45 25.39 -14.63
N ARG A 160 -13.85 24.42 -13.95
CA ARG A 160 -13.36 23.16 -14.53
C ARG A 160 -13.57 22.04 -13.53
N ILE A 161 -14.03 20.91 -14.01
CA ILE A 161 -14.23 19.68 -13.24
C ILE A 161 -13.28 18.63 -13.79
N LEU A 162 -12.49 18.02 -12.91
CA LEU A 162 -11.75 16.81 -13.20
C LEU A 162 -12.61 15.62 -12.78
N VAL A 163 -12.88 14.71 -13.70
CA VAL A 163 -13.53 13.43 -13.41
C VAL A 163 -12.47 12.34 -13.52
N SER A 164 -12.30 11.56 -12.47
CA SER A 164 -11.42 10.38 -12.42
C SER A 164 -12.18 9.26 -11.72
N LEU A 165 -12.23 8.08 -12.35
CA LEU A 165 -12.91 6.89 -11.83
C LEU A 165 -11.91 5.90 -11.19
N GLY A 166 -10.72 6.36 -10.85
CA GLY A 166 -9.61 5.49 -10.45
C GLY A 166 -8.84 4.94 -11.66
N LEU A 167 -8.01 3.93 -11.37
CA LEU A 167 -7.25 3.16 -12.34
C LEU A 167 -7.78 1.73 -12.38
#